data_AF-A0A8J9YW79-F1
#
_entry.id   AF-A0A8J9YW79-F1
#
_cell.length_a   1.000
_cell.length_b   1.000
_cell.length_c   1.000
_cell.angle_alpha   90.00
_cell.angle_beta   90.00
_cell.angle_gamma   90.00
#
_symmetry.space_group_name_H-M   'P 1'
#
loop_
_entity.id
_entity.type
_entity.pdbx_description
1 polymer ?
#
loop_
_entity_poly.entity_id
_entity_poly.type
_entity_poly.pdbx_seq_one_letter_code
_entity_poly.pdbx_strand_id
1 'polypeptide(L)'
;MLLLVTMVMLVLSTQEVDGYSTFVPTSQCSSMVPGHGTAGPSNPPYELLVDKQTYNTGEQITVTLQSTGLDTFKGFFIQARLVGQDQPVGTFTTINVNTTETVDCTPGTQNAIGHTKITGSTIEEKTAVSVFWTAPSVAVGDIQFIATVVKEYSTYWVNAVASPIITHPTATQGPTNVPMATEATTPSSSTITTEGCGVTKGCYGVPDGCSPPNCDYLSTWVTDATGENVIIEITGKTDGYVAIGFSHDIVMADDDIYECMRHPDGNIEVFSSYSTGHTKPTREATNSGVSNVEVAFSNGLLSCRFHRAVRQTARAGAGADQYFDLGNSSYHIFLAVGPTQLQSDGSVQISRHISRAYSDQPVDVTSISLVATASAPLIVKLHAGLMMSAWMFTVSIGAVLARFYKPMWPNSTWCGVKIWFAVHRAVMTLTVLMAVAAFVLIFVFKEWTFVTGLNNTIHAVMGIIVTSLGVIQSGRFQLVSLGIRNRGKDNGHYRDVPGPGLPLPGSAGCSHVRHGRLGGVAGSVRGHPGAGDEPQVLWSKQGKRKSIT
;
A
#
# COMPACT_ATOMS: atom_id res chain seq x y z
N MET A 1 -20.14 27.32 3.58
CA MET A 1 -19.35 26.07 3.47
C MET A 1 -18.19 26.18 2.47
N LEU A 2 -18.41 26.49 1.19
CA LEU A 2 -17.33 26.53 0.19
C LEU A 2 -16.20 27.53 0.51
N LEU A 3 -16.56 28.73 1.02
CA LEU A 3 -15.60 29.75 1.46
C LEU A 3 -14.83 29.36 2.73
N LEU A 4 -15.47 28.57 3.62
CA LEU A 4 -14.86 28.05 4.84
C LEU A 4 -13.85 26.96 4.49
N VAL A 5 -14.19 26.09 3.52
CA VAL A 5 -13.31 25.05 2.98
C VAL A 5 -12.11 25.66 2.27
N THR A 6 -12.28 26.74 1.50
CA THR A 6 -11.15 27.42 0.84
C THR A 6 -10.22 28.14 1.83
N MET A 7 -10.76 28.71 2.92
CA MET A 7 -9.94 29.33 3.97
C MET A 7 -9.18 28.29 4.79
N VAL A 8 -9.83 27.17 5.14
CA VAL A 8 -9.19 26.03 5.83
C VAL A 8 -8.08 25.41 4.94
N MET A 9 -8.31 25.29 3.63
CA MET A 9 -7.28 24.81 2.69
C MET A 9 -6.10 25.77 2.51
N LEU A 10 -6.32 27.09 2.61
CA LEU A 10 -5.23 28.09 2.53
C LEU A 10 -4.40 28.14 3.82
N VAL A 11 -5.03 27.92 4.97
CA VAL A 11 -4.35 27.78 6.28
C VAL A 11 -3.60 26.45 6.40
N LEU A 12 -4.07 25.38 5.73
CA LEU A 12 -3.37 24.10 5.62
C LEU A 12 -2.17 24.13 4.65
N SER A 13 -2.03 25.17 3.83
CA SER A 13 -0.89 25.33 2.90
C SER A 13 0.32 26.06 3.49
N THR A 14 0.28 26.47 4.76
CA THR A 14 1.47 26.82 5.54
C THR A 14 1.80 25.64 6.46
N GLN A 15 2.27 24.54 5.89
CA GLN A 15 2.99 23.54 6.68
C GLN A 15 4.43 24.03 6.84
N GLU A 16 4.90 24.05 8.08
CA GLU A 16 6.31 24.19 8.36
C GLU A 16 7.05 23.06 7.64
N VAL A 17 8.08 23.42 6.88
CA VAL A 17 8.97 22.44 6.26
C VAL A 17 9.91 21.97 7.36
N ASP A 18 9.54 20.91 8.06
CA ASP A 18 10.46 20.23 8.96
C ASP A 18 11.62 19.65 8.14
N GLY A 19 12.83 20.12 8.41
CA GLY A 19 14.04 19.54 7.86
C GLY A 19 14.22 18.10 8.36
N TYR A 20 14.85 17.24 7.55
CA TYR A 20 15.20 15.88 7.95
C TYR A 20 15.96 15.88 9.28
N SER A 21 15.64 14.93 10.17
CA SER A 21 16.28 14.83 11.48
C SER A 21 17.80 14.63 11.33
N THR A 22 18.59 15.50 11.96
CA THR A 22 20.06 15.43 11.96
C THR A 22 20.63 14.44 12.98
N PHE A 23 19.77 13.58 13.53
CA PHE A 23 20.04 12.57 14.56
C PHE A 23 19.17 11.34 14.26
N VAL A 24 19.44 10.22 14.92
CA VAL A 24 18.61 9.00 14.76
C VAL A 24 17.27 9.18 15.47
N PRO A 25 16.13 9.26 14.76
CA PRO A 25 14.85 9.45 15.40
C PRO A 25 14.33 8.13 15.99
N THR A 26 13.64 8.20 17.13
CA THR A 26 13.09 7.03 17.83
C THR A 26 12.14 6.20 16.96
N SER A 27 11.54 6.80 15.92
CA SER A 27 10.76 6.10 14.90
C SER A 27 11.53 5.01 14.14
N GLN A 28 12.87 5.05 14.09
CA GLN A 28 13.70 4.04 13.40
C GLN A 28 14.14 2.90 14.32
N CYS A 29 13.68 2.87 15.56
CA CYS A 29 14.08 1.84 16.52
C CYS A 29 13.68 0.43 16.14
N SER A 30 12.54 0.24 15.47
CA SER A 30 12.10 -1.08 15.02
C SER A 30 12.78 -1.48 13.70
N SER A 31 12.68 -0.62 12.68
CA SER A 31 13.20 -0.88 11.34
C SER A 31 14.73 -0.91 11.28
N MET A 32 15.38 -0.07 12.10
CA MET A 32 16.78 0.36 11.96
C MET A 32 17.13 0.90 10.56
N VAL A 33 16.13 1.21 9.72
CA VAL A 33 16.30 1.70 8.36
C VAL A 33 16.58 3.21 8.38
N PRO A 34 17.65 3.71 7.76
CA PRO A 34 17.83 5.14 7.55
C PRO A 34 16.69 5.68 6.68
N GLY A 35 16.03 6.76 7.11
CA GLY A 35 14.88 7.35 6.40
C GLY A 35 15.21 7.99 5.04
N HIS A 36 16.36 7.69 4.45
CA HIS A 36 16.86 8.20 3.18
C HIS A 36 17.80 7.19 2.51
N GLY A 37 17.95 7.28 1.17
CA GLY A 37 18.93 6.51 0.39
C GLY A 37 18.45 5.12 -0.06
N THR A 38 19.40 4.29 -0.49
CA THR A 38 19.17 2.90 -0.93
C THR A 38 20.10 1.93 -0.19
N ALA A 39 19.62 0.71 0.06
CA ALA A 39 20.44 -0.33 0.69
C ALA A 39 21.64 -0.69 -0.21
N GLY A 40 22.81 -0.82 0.40
CA GLY A 40 24.05 -1.25 -0.24
C GLY A 40 24.10 -2.77 -0.50
N PRO A 41 25.19 -3.27 -1.10
CA PRO A 41 25.39 -4.71 -1.37
C PRO A 41 25.29 -5.56 -0.10
N SER A 42 24.94 -6.85 -0.22
CA SER A 42 24.63 -7.73 0.93
C SER A 42 25.74 -7.88 1.98
N ASN A 43 27.00 -7.60 1.62
CA ASN A 43 28.14 -7.76 2.52
C ASN A 43 28.70 -6.37 2.91
N PRO A 44 28.38 -5.86 4.13
CA PRO A 44 28.93 -4.59 4.61
C PRO A 44 30.45 -4.70 4.90
N PRO A 45 31.28 -3.70 4.55
CA PRO A 45 32.71 -3.65 4.88
C PRO A 45 32.97 -3.21 6.33
N TYR A 46 32.11 -3.66 7.27
CA TYR A 46 32.14 -3.25 8.68
C TYR A 46 31.89 -4.47 9.57
N GLU A 47 32.45 -4.45 10.77
CA GLU A 47 32.28 -5.50 11.77
C GLU A 47 31.94 -4.93 13.15
N LEU A 48 31.27 -5.73 13.97
CA LEU A 48 30.91 -5.37 15.33
C LEU A 48 31.60 -6.31 16.32
N LEU A 49 32.56 -5.77 17.06
CA LEU A 49 33.39 -6.47 18.01
C LEU A 49 32.91 -6.23 19.44
N VAL A 50 33.11 -7.23 20.29
CA VAL A 50 32.78 -7.18 21.72
C VAL A 50 33.99 -7.66 22.52
N ASP A 51 34.23 -7.06 23.69
CA ASP A 51 35.35 -7.42 24.55
C ASP A 51 35.12 -8.72 25.34
N LYS A 52 33.86 -9.18 25.44
CA LYS A 52 33.45 -10.39 26.15
C LYS A 52 32.40 -11.16 25.35
N GLN A 53 32.40 -12.49 25.46
CA GLN A 53 31.41 -13.39 24.85
C GLN A 53 30.44 -14.00 25.87
N THR A 54 30.58 -13.63 27.14
CA THR A 54 29.68 -14.01 28.23
C THR A 54 29.38 -12.80 29.08
N TYR A 55 28.20 -12.73 29.71
CA TYR A 55 27.83 -11.61 30.57
C TYR A 55 27.00 -12.03 31.78
N ASN A 56 27.15 -11.29 32.88
CA ASN A 56 26.27 -11.37 34.05
C ASN A 56 25.30 -10.20 34.09
N THR A 57 24.19 -10.34 34.83
CA THR A 57 23.23 -9.23 35.04
C THR A 57 23.92 -7.99 35.59
N GLY A 58 23.66 -6.82 35.00
CA GLY A 58 24.30 -5.56 35.37
C GLY A 58 25.75 -5.40 34.92
N GLU A 59 26.35 -6.38 34.24
CA GLU A 59 27.72 -6.30 33.74
C GLU A 59 27.82 -5.38 32.52
N GLN A 60 28.94 -4.66 32.41
CA GLN A 60 29.25 -3.80 31.27
C GLN A 60 30.15 -4.53 30.25
N ILE A 61 29.78 -4.41 28.97
CA ILE A 61 30.47 -4.92 27.79
C ILE A 61 30.86 -3.73 26.91
N THR A 62 32.07 -3.75 26.37
CA THR A 62 32.52 -2.77 25.37
C THR A 62 32.17 -3.28 23.98
N VAL A 63 31.39 -2.51 23.23
CA VAL A 63 30.99 -2.81 21.84
C VAL A 63 31.69 -1.85 20.90
N THR A 64 32.35 -2.36 19.88
CA THR A 64 33.12 -1.57 18.91
C THR A 64 32.66 -1.88 17.49
N LEU A 65 32.12 -0.87 16.80
CA LEU A 65 31.84 -0.93 15.36
C LEU A 65 33.05 -0.38 14.60
N GLN A 66 33.64 -1.16 13.70
CA GLN A 66 34.81 -0.72 12.93
C GLN A 66 34.75 -1.16 11.46
N SER A 67 35.50 -0.46 10.61
CA SER A 67 35.73 -0.82 9.21
C SER A 67 36.66 -2.01 9.09
N THR A 68 36.35 -2.95 8.18
CA THR A 68 37.22 -4.10 7.88
C THR A 68 38.30 -3.78 6.84
N GLY A 69 38.39 -2.52 6.38
CA GLY A 69 39.31 -2.08 5.33
C GLY A 69 39.61 -0.58 5.38
N LEU A 70 39.66 0.07 4.22
CA LEU A 70 39.91 1.53 4.09
C LEU A 70 38.61 2.36 4.06
N ASP A 71 37.46 1.71 4.21
CA ASP A 71 36.16 2.38 4.18
C ASP A 71 35.91 3.19 5.46
N THR A 72 35.18 4.29 5.32
CA THR A 72 34.68 5.10 6.43
C THR A 72 33.15 5.03 6.50
N PHE A 73 32.57 5.45 7.61
CA PHE A 73 31.12 5.62 7.78
C PHE A 73 30.79 6.96 8.43
N LYS A 74 29.62 7.51 8.07
CA LYS A 74 29.13 8.83 8.50
C LYS A 74 28.08 8.72 9.60
N GLY A 75 27.24 7.70 9.52
CA GLY A 75 26.19 7.42 10.50
C GLY A 75 26.18 5.95 10.89
N PHE A 76 25.69 5.67 12.08
CA PHE A 76 25.47 4.32 12.57
C PHE A 76 24.32 4.31 13.58
N PHE A 77 23.77 3.12 13.80
CA PHE A 77 22.76 2.86 14.82
C PHE A 77 22.92 1.42 15.35
N ILE A 78 23.10 1.25 16.65
CA ILE A 78 23.42 -0.03 17.31
C ILE A 78 22.33 -0.36 18.34
N GLN A 79 21.94 -1.62 18.37
CA GLN A 79 21.05 -2.21 19.39
C GLN A 79 21.63 -3.53 19.89
N ALA A 80 21.32 -3.89 21.12
CA ALA A 80 21.47 -5.28 21.60
C ALA A 80 20.09 -5.93 21.58
N ARG A 81 19.96 -7.11 20.98
CA ARG A 81 18.72 -7.87 20.91
C ARG A 81 18.92 -9.25 21.51
N LEU A 82 17.86 -9.81 22.06
CA LEU A 82 17.84 -11.23 22.42
C LEU A 82 17.97 -12.08 21.15
N VAL A 83 18.72 -13.18 21.22
CA VAL A 83 18.85 -14.09 20.07
C VAL A 83 17.46 -14.62 19.71
N GLY A 84 17.01 -14.31 18.49
CA GLY A 84 15.68 -14.68 17.99
C GLY A 84 14.55 -13.69 18.28
N GLN A 85 14.82 -12.53 18.90
CA GLN A 85 13.82 -11.48 19.16
C GLN A 85 14.26 -10.11 18.63
N ASP A 86 13.30 -9.21 18.40
CA ASP A 86 13.58 -7.86 17.89
C ASP A 86 13.60 -6.75 18.95
N GLN A 87 13.34 -7.09 20.21
CA GLN A 87 13.27 -6.10 21.28
C GLN A 87 14.68 -5.69 21.76
N PRO A 88 15.00 -4.39 21.77
CA PRO A 88 16.27 -3.90 22.29
C PRO A 88 16.37 -4.07 23.81
N VAL A 89 17.44 -4.70 24.27
CA VAL A 89 17.70 -5.01 25.68
C VAL A 89 18.95 -4.30 26.21
N GLY A 90 18.96 -4.09 27.53
CA GLY A 90 20.05 -3.41 28.22
C GLY A 90 20.09 -1.92 27.94
N THR A 91 21.18 -1.29 28.35
CA THR A 91 21.34 0.16 28.33
C THR A 91 22.70 0.54 27.78
N PHE A 92 22.75 1.41 26.79
CA PHE A 92 23.99 1.96 26.25
C PHE A 92 24.43 3.20 27.02
N THR A 93 25.75 3.39 27.10
CA THR A 93 26.38 4.64 27.54
C THR A 93 27.49 5.03 26.59
N THR A 94 27.62 6.34 26.34
CA THR A 94 28.57 6.91 25.38
C THR A 94 30.00 6.87 25.94
N ILE A 95 30.97 6.37 25.18
CA ILE A 95 32.41 6.55 25.49
C ILE A 95 32.87 7.93 25.03
N ASN A 96 32.43 8.36 23.85
CA ASN A 96 32.75 9.66 23.28
C ASN A 96 31.47 10.41 22.88
N VAL A 97 31.10 11.38 23.72
CA VAL A 97 29.91 12.24 23.58
C VAL A 97 29.92 13.14 22.35
N ASN A 98 31.07 13.33 21.69
CA ASN A 98 31.14 14.10 20.44
C ASN A 98 30.74 13.27 19.22
N THR A 99 30.80 11.94 19.33
CA THR A 99 30.59 11.02 18.20
C THR A 99 29.38 10.09 18.37
N THR A 100 28.95 9.87 19.62
CA THR A 100 27.88 8.92 19.98
C THR A 100 26.83 9.58 20.85
N GLU A 101 25.56 9.23 20.64
CA GLU A 101 24.41 9.71 21.41
C GLU A 101 23.41 8.57 21.63
N THR A 102 22.91 8.41 22.86
CA THR A 102 21.95 7.36 23.19
C THR A 102 20.57 7.67 22.62
N VAL A 103 19.81 6.62 22.32
CA VAL A 103 18.46 6.71 21.77
C VAL A 103 17.53 5.86 22.62
N ASP A 104 16.43 6.46 23.06
CA ASP A 104 15.37 5.78 23.81
C ASP A 104 14.38 5.11 22.85
N CYS A 105 14.69 3.89 22.44
CA CYS A 105 13.74 3.08 21.67
C CYS A 105 12.55 2.62 22.51
N THR A 106 12.78 2.47 23.80
CA THR A 106 11.73 2.47 24.81
C THR A 106 11.94 3.70 25.69
N PRO A 107 10.90 4.50 26.01
CA PRO A 107 11.08 5.74 26.77
C PRO A 107 11.87 5.53 28.06
N GLY A 108 12.99 6.27 28.23
CA GLY A 108 13.81 6.27 29.44
C GLY A 108 14.76 5.07 29.61
N THR A 109 15.02 4.28 28.57
CA THR A 109 15.83 3.04 28.69
C THR A 109 17.23 3.12 28.09
N GLN A 110 17.48 4.09 27.20
CA GLN A 110 18.75 4.26 26.47
C GLN A 110 19.21 2.94 25.82
N ASN A 111 18.27 2.16 25.31
CA ASN A 111 18.49 0.80 24.79
C ASN A 111 18.97 0.74 23.33
N ALA A 112 19.29 1.89 22.74
CA ALA A 112 20.01 1.99 21.49
C ALA A 112 21.01 3.16 21.52
N ILE A 113 21.94 3.17 20.57
CA ILE A 113 22.94 4.24 20.45
C ILE A 113 23.23 4.53 18.97
N GLY A 114 23.39 5.80 18.64
CA GLY A 114 23.67 6.26 17.28
C GLY A 114 24.73 7.34 17.25
N HIS A 115 24.90 7.94 16.07
CA HIS A 115 25.74 9.11 15.90
C HIS A 115 25.12 10.35 16.57
N THR A 116 25.97 11.27 17.03
CA THR A 116 25.55 12.57 17.57
C THR A 116 24.81 13.42 16.54
N LYS A 117 23.95 14.32 17.04
CA LYS A 117 23.31 15.34 16.20
C LYS A 117 24.33 16.09 15.33
N ILE A 118 24.13 16.01 14.01
CA ILE A 118 24.95 16.72 13.04
C ILE A 118 24.65 18.22 13.15
N THR A 119 25.66 18.99 13.56
CA THR A 119 25.61 20.46 13.64
C THR A 119 26.52 21.06 12.57
N GLY A 120 25.93 21.61 11.50
CA GLY A 120 26.66 22.20 10.37
C GLY A 120 26.56 21.37 9.07
N SER A 121 27.35 21.72 8.05
CA SER A 121 27.30 21.13 6.71
C SER A 121 28.29 19.99 6.46
N THR A 122 29.17 19.68 7.42
CA THR A 122 30.22 18.66 7.30
C THR A 122 30.00 17.53 8.31
N ILE A 123 29.86 16.30 7.82
CA ILE A 123 29.71 15.10 8.65
C ILE A 123 31.08 14.45 8.84
N GLU A 124 31.48 14.23 10.09
CA GLU A 124 32.74 13.56 10.43
C GLU A 124 32.71 12.09 9.99
N GLU A 125 33.67 11.70 9.16
CA GLU A 125 33.89 10.33 8.72
C GLU A 125 34.63 9.53 9.79
N LYS A 126 34.14 8.33 10.08
CA LYS A 126 34.64 7.47 11.17
C LYS A 126 35.14 6.16 10.58
N THR A 127 36.22 5.63 11.16
CA THR A 127 36.73 4.28 10.87
C THR A 127 36.37 3.29 11.97
N ALA A 128 36.18 3.77 13.20
CA ALA A 128 35.72 2.99 14.34
C ALA A 128 34.95 3.85 15.35
N VAL A 129 34.04 3.23 16.10
CA VAL A 129 33.35 3.81 17.24
C VAL A 129 33.14 2.75 18.32
N SER A 130 33.43 3.11 19.57
CA SER A 130 33.24 2.22 20.73
C SER A 130 32.20 2.82 21.69
N VAL A 131 31.39 1.95 22.27
CA VAL A 131 30.33 2.29 23.22
C VAL A 131 30.32 1.27 24.35
N PHE A 132 29.77 1.64 25.50
CA PHE A 132 29.50 0.69 26.57
C PHE A 132 28.05 0.24 26.52
N TRP A 133 27.82 -1.04 26.75
CA TRP A 133 26.51 -1.63 26.96
C TRP A 133 26.46 -2.29 28.33
N THR A 134 25.42 -2.00 29.11
CA THR A 134 25.19 -2.55 30.44
C THR A 134 24.02 -3.54 30.37
N ALA A 135 24.26 -4.76 30.84
CA ALA A 135 23.25 -5.81 30.89
C ALA A 135 22.10 -5.44 31.83
N PRO A 136 20.85 -5.85 31.53
CA PRO A 136 19.73 -5.69 32.45
C PRO A 136 20.00 -6.31 33.82
N SER A 137 19.28 -5.83 34.84
CA SER A 137 19.32 -6.38 36.20
C SER A 137 18.66 -7.76 36.32
N VAL A 138 17.92 -8.20 35.29
CA VAL A 138 17.28 -9.51 35.19
C VAL A 138 17.94 -10.29 34.07
N ALA A 139 18.16 -11.59 34.26
CA ALA A 139 18.70 -12.46 33.22
C ALA A 139 17.69 -12.53 32.06
N VAL A 140 18.12 -12.07 30.88
CA VAL A 140 17.26 -12.03 29.69
C VAL A 140 17.53 -13.18 28.72
N GLY A 141 18.70 -13.83 28.78
CA GLY A 141 19.09 -14.96 27.92
C GLY A 141 20.31 -14.63 27.08
N ASP A 142 20.50 -15.32 25.96
CA ASP A 142 21.59 -15.03 25.03
C ASP A 142 21.25 -13.80 24.18
N ILE A 143 22.23 -12.94 23.94
CA ILE A 143 22.04 -11.68 23.19
C ILE A 143 22.97 -11.60 21.99
N GLN A 144 22.61 -10.75 21.03
CA GLN A 144 23.44 -10.37 19.90
C GLN A 144 23.34 -8.87 19.66
N PHE A 145 24.47 -8.21 19.44
CA PHE A 145 24.47 -6.82 19.01
C PHE A 145 24.29 -6.76 17.50
N ILE A 146 23.47 -5.83 17.04
CA ILE A 146 23.25 -5.55 15.62
C ILE A 146 23.44 -4.06 15.34
N ALA A 147 23.92 -3.75 14.15
CA ALA A 147 24.17 -2.39 13.71
C ALA A 147 23.67 -2.14 12.29
N THR A 148 23.17 -0.93 12.09
CA THR A 148 22.97 -0.30 10.79
C THR A 148 24.06 0.73 10.58
N VAL A 149 24.70 0.71 9.41
CA VAL A 149 25.82 1.59 9.07
C VAL A 149 25.49 2.39 7.81
N VAL A 150 25.73 3.70 7.85
CA VAL A 150 25.52 4.64 6.75
C VAL A 150 26.87 5.15 6.28
N LYS A 151 27.27 4.79 5.06
CA LYS A 151 28.50 5.31 4.45
C LYS A 151 28.29 6.72 3.90
N GLU A 152 27.19 6.92 3.20
CA GLU A 152 26.77 8.20 2.63
C GLU A 152 25.24 8.22 2.45
N TYR A 153 24.68 9.37 2.06
CA TYR A 153 23.23 9.57 2.01
C TYR A 153 22.47 8.49 1.21
N SER A 154 23.06 7.99 0.12
CA SER A 154 22.47 6.98 -0.75
C SER A 154 22.86 5.54 -0.46
N THR A 155 23.80 5.29 0.47
CA THR A 155 24.42 3.97 0.64
C THR A 155 24.51 3.59 2.12
N TYR A 156 23.70 2.60 2.53
CA TYR A 156 23.63 2.11 3.90
C TYR A 156 23.40 0.59 3.97
N TRP A 157 23.64 0.00 5.13
CA TRP A 157 23.38 -1.41 5.41
C TRP A 157 22.53 -1.54 6.67
N VAL A 158 21.38 -2.20 6.55
CA VAL A 158 20.40 -2.34 7.64
C VAL A 158 20.53 -3.71 8.28
N ASN A 159 20.68 -3.75 9.60
CA ASN A 159 20.77 -4.99 10.39
C ASN A 159 21.81 -6.00 9.87
N ALA A 160 22.79 -5.54 9.08
CA ALA A 160 23.69 -6.40 8.34
C ALA A 160 25.02 -6.64 9.05
N VAL A 161 25.32 -5.84 10.09
CA VAL A 161 26.53 -5.99 10.88
C VAL A 161 26.12 -6.50 12.27
N ALA A 162 26.53 -7.72 12.61
CA ALA A 162 26.18 -8.36 13.87
C ALA A 162 27.43 -8.83 14.62
N SER A 163 27.39 -8.82 15.95
CA SER A 163 28.42 -9.41 16.80
C SER A 163 28.27 -10.94 16.88
N PRO A 164 29.27 -11.65 17.41
CA PRO A 164 29.06 -12.99 17.97
C PRO A 164 27.94 -12.98 19.03
N ILE A 165 27.30 -14.13 19.24
CA ILE A 165 26.33 -14.33 20.32
C ILE A 165 27.05 -14.24 21.67
N ILE A 166 26.47 -13.51 22.62
CA ILE A 166 26.97 -13.40 23.99
C ILE A 166 26.05 -14.18 24.91
N THR A 167 26.61 -15.16 25.62
CA THR A 167 25.84 -16.12 26.41
C THR A 167 25.74 -15.76 27.90
N HIS A 168 24.62 -16.08 28.54
CA HIS A 168 24.44 -15.91 29.98
C HIS A 168 24.78 -17.21 30.76
N PRO A 169 25.61 -17.19 31.84
CA PRO A 169 26.10 -18.38 32.54
C PRO A 169 25.07 -19.30 33.23
N THR A 170 23.76 -19.05 33.16
CA THR A 170 22.73 -19.76 33.95
C THR A 170 21.74 -20.59 33.11
N ALA A 171 22.20 -21.19 32.01
CA ALA A 171 21.55 -22.38 31.48
C ALA A 171 22.24 -23.61 32.11
N THR A 172 21.59 -24.22 33.09
CA THR A 172 22.11 -25.42 33.77
C THR A 172 22.35 -26.53 32.75
N GLN A 173 23.63 -26.83 32.51
CA GLN A 173 24.07 -28.06 31.87
C GLN A 173 23.71 -29.25 32.77
N GLY A 174 22.98 -30.22 32.23
CA GLY A 174 22.97 -31.59 32.78
C GLY A 174 24.30 -32.30 32.45
N PRO A 175 24.78 -33.23 33.28
CA PRO A 175 26.15 -33.73 33.18
C PRO A 175 26.34 -34.86 32.14
N THR A 176 27.32 -34.62 31.25
CA THR A 176 28.43 -35.49 30.82
C THR A 176 28.21 -36.86 30.12
N ASN A 177 28.74 -36.91 28.88
CA ASN A 177 29.52 -37.96 28.20
C ASN A 177 28.87 -39.25 27.67
N VAL A 178 28.72 -39.36 26.33
CA VAL A 178 29.15 -40.50 25.48
C VAL A 178 29.45 -39.96 24.05
N PRO A 179 30.53 -40.41 23.35
CA PRO A 179 30.95 -39.82 22.08
C PRO A 179 30.27 -40.41 20.83
N MET A 180 30.05 -39.52 19.85
CA MET A 180 30.18 -39.73 18.40
C MET A 180 29.64 -41.05 17.79
N ALA A 181 28.43 -40.99 17.24
CA ALA A 181 28.10 -41.61 15.96
C ALA A 181 26.86 -40.92 15.34
N THR A 182 27.16 -40.11 14.34
CA THR A 182 26.39 -39.80 13.13
C THR A 182 25.01 -40.46 12.96
N GLU A 183 23.95 -39.70 13.24
CA GLU A 183 22.79 -39.53 12.35
C GLU A 183 21.94 -38.36 12.88
N ALA A 184 22.36 -37.14 12.55
CA ALA A 184 21.55 -35.95 12.78
C ALA A 184 20.48 -35.86 11.69
N THR A 185 19.26 -36.28 12.02
CA THR A 185 18.08 -35.76 11.31
C THR A 185 17.86 -34.34 11.82
N THR A 186 18.42 -33.39 11.08
CA THR A 186 18.19 -31.95 11.19
C THR A 186 16.68 -31.68 11.20
N PRO A 187 16.12 -30.91 12.17
CA PRO A 187 14.85 -30.26 11.91
C PRO A 187 15.12 -29.15 10.89
N SER A 188 14.77 -29.44 9.64
CA SER A 188 14.81 -28.49 8.53
C SER A 188 14.12 -27.19 8.93
N SER A 189 14.84 -26.08 8.82
CA SER A 189 14.26 -24.76 8.60
C SER A 189 13.50 -24.83 7.27
N SER A 190 12.19 -25.07 7.32
CA SER A 190 11.31 -25.13 6.15
C SER A 190 10.90 -23.72 5.77
N THR A 191 11.72 -23.07 4.94
CA THR A 191 11.25 -21.94 4.13
C THR A 191 10.05 -22.43 3.32
N ILE A 192 8.86 -21.86 3.52
CA ILE A 192 7.68 -22.18 2.71
C ILE A 192 8.00 -21.87 1.25
N THR A 193 7.94 -22.87 0.37
CA THR A 193 8.23 -22.72 -1.06
C THR A 193 6.97 -22.91 -1.91
N THR A 194 7.02 -22.48 -3.17
CA THR A 194 5.99 -22.80 -4.17
C THR A 194 6.29 -24.07 -4.98
N GLU A 195 7.28 -24.84 -4.56
CA GLU A 195 7.60 -26.11 -5.19
C GLU A 195 6.43 -27.09 -5.02
N GLY A 196 6.01 -27.71 -6.11
CA GLY A 196 4.89 -28.65 -6.10
C GLY A 196 3.49 -28.01 -6.10
N CYS A 197 3.38 -26.68 -6.21
CA CYS A 197 2.09 -26.01 -6.35
C CYS A 197 1.31 -26.52 -7.58
N GLY A 198 0.06 -26.94 -7.34
CA GLY A 198 -0.84 -27.48 -8.37
C GLY A 198 -0.55 -28.94 -8.75
N VAL A 199 0.43 -29.59 -8.13
CA VAL A 199 0.79 -31.00 -8.39
C VAL A 199 0.78 -31.83 -7.11
N THR A 200 1.52 -31.40 -6.08
CA THR A 200 1.63 -32.11 -4.79
C THR A 200 1.00 -31.34 -3.64
N LYS A 201 0.78 -30.03 -3.81
CA LYS A 201 0.07 -29.18 -2.84
C LYS A 201 -0.76 -28.11 -3.54
N GLY A 202 -1.88 -27.75 -2.93
CA GLY A 202 -2.66 -26.61 -3.37
C GLY A 202 -1.97 -25.30 -2.97
N CYS A 203 -2.12 -24.26 -3.78
CA CYS A 203 -1.45 -22.99 -3.53
C CYS A 203 -2.30 -21.80 -3.93
N TYR A 204 -2.18 -20.74 -3.15
CA TYR A 204 -2.72 -19.42 -3.43
C TYR A 204 -1.66 -18.37 -3.11
N GLY A 205 -1.07 -17.79 -4.16
CA GLY A 205 0.00 -16.79 -4.04
C GLY A 205 -0.39 -15.47 -4.70
N VAL A 206 0.04 -14.36 -4.09
CA VAL A 206 -0.24 -13.01 -4.57
C VAL A 206 1.08 -12.24 -4.66
N PRO A 207 1.45 -11.70 -5.84
CA PRO A 207 0.79 -11.86 -7.15
C PRO A 207 0.73 -13.31 -7.64
N ASP A 208 -0.19 -13.61 -8.57
CA ASP A 208 -0.35 -14.96 -9.12
C ASP A 208 0.99 -15.53 -9.63
N GLY A 209 1.35 -16.73 -9.17
CA GLY A 209 2.59 -17.41 -9.55
C GLY A 209 3.87 -16.85 -8.91
N CYS A 210 3.77 -16.01 -7.87
CA CYS A 210 4.92 -15.56 -7.11
C CYS A 210 5.63 -16.73 -6.38
N SER A 211 6.89 -16.52 -5.99
CA SER A 211 7.62 -17.38 -5.05
C SER A 211 8.20 -16.54 -3.92
N PRO A 212 8.20 -17.00 -2.66
CA PRO A 212 8.92 -16.35 -1.56
C PRO A 212 10.39 -16.14 -1.92
N PRO A 213 10.99 -14.99 -1.53
CA PRO A 213 10.44 -13.93 -0.68
C PRO A 213 9.61 -12.88 -1.44
N ASN A 214 9.39 -13.03 -2.75
CA ASN A 214 8.76 -11.99 -3.57
C ASN A 214 7.23 -11.97 -3.49
N CYS A 215 6.60 -12.99 -2.90
CA CYS A 215 5.17 -12.99 -2.61
C CYS A 215 4.81 -11.96 -1.53
N ASP A 216 3.71 -11.23 -1.74
CA ASP A 216 3.10 -10.44 -0.67
C ASP A 216 2.36 -11.36 0.30
N TYR A 217 1.77 -12.43 -0.26
CA TYR A 217 1.11 -13.52 0.45
C TYR A 217 1.38 -14.81 -0.28
N LEU A 218 1.53 -15.89 0.49
CA LEU A 218 1.41 -17.23 -0.05
C LEU A 218 0.75 -18.10 1.01
N SER A 219 -0.29 -18.82 0.59
CA SER A 219 -0.78 -19.98 1.32
C SER A 219 -0.59 -21.23 0.49
N THR A 220 -0.16 -22.32 1.12
CA THR A 220 -0.17 -23.64 0.52
C THR A 220 -0.85 -24.62 1.46
N TRP A 221 -1.47 -25.65 0.89
CA TRP A 221 -2.15 -26.67 1.67
C TRP A 221 -1.99 -28.05 1.07
N VAL A 222 -1.96 -29.04 1.94
CA VAL A 222 -1.96 -30.45 1.57
C VAL A 222 -2.64 -31.25 2.67
N THR A 223 -3.47 -32.22 2.30
CA THR A 223 -4.07 -33.13 3.28
C THR A 223 -3.01 -34.10 3.80
N ASP A 224 -3.02 -34.37 5.10
CA ASP A 224 -2.12 -35.35 5.70
C ASP A 224 -2.41 -36.78 5.22
N ALA A 225 -1.50 -37.70 5.54
CA ALA A 225 -1.62 -39.09 5.09
C ALA A 225 -2.85 -39.83 5.65
N THR A 226 -3.42 -39.34 6.76
CA THR A 226 -4.62 -39.93 7.38
C THR A 226 -5.91 -39.39 6.77
N GLY A 227 -5.86 -38.24 6.08
CA GLY A 227 -7.04 -37.56 5.56
C GLY A 227 -7.83 -36.79 6.63
N GLU A 228 -7.30 -36.71 7.85
CA GLU A 228 -8.00 -36.12 9.00
C GLU A 228 -7.65 -34.64 9.17
N ASN A 229 -6.47 -34.20 8.71
CA ASN A 229 -6.04 -32.81 8.80
C ASN A 229 -5.58 -32.26 7.45
N VAL A 230 -5.85 -30.97 7.23
CA VAL A 230 -5.21 -30.16 6.21
C VAL A 230 -4.01 -29.47 6.85
N ILE A 231 -2.83 -29.72 6.31
CA ILE A 231 -1.61 -28.99 6.67
C ILE A 231 -1.65 -27.68 5.89
N ILE A 232 -1.76 -26.57 6.61
CA ILE A 232 -1.83 -25.23 6.03
C ILE A 232 -0.50 -24.53 6.33
N GLU A 233 0.11 -23.99 5.28
CA GLU A 233 1.25 -23.11 5.32
C GLU A 233 0.78 -21.72 4.90
N ILE A 234 1.09 -20.69 5.68
CA ILE A 234 0.83 -19.29 5.34
C ILE A 234 2.09 -18.46 5.55
N THR A 235 2.35 -17.55 4.62
CA THR A 235 3.45 -16.60 4.72
C THR A 235 3.07 -15.24 4.16
N GLY A 236 3.60 -14.19 4.76
CA GLY A 236 3.34 -12.81 4.33
C GLY A 236 4.42 -11.84 4.82
N LYS A 237 4.61 -10.76 4.07
CA LYS A 237 5.55 -9.68 4.40
C LYS A 237 4.95 -8.78 5.48
N THR A 238 5.21 -9.07 6.74
CA THR A 238 4.62 -8.35 7.88
C THR A 238 5.36 -8.68 9.17
N ASP A 239 5.47 -7.68 10.05
CA ASP A 239 5.97 -7.85 11.43
C ASP A 239 4.82 -8.03 12.44
N GLY A 240 3.56 -7.96 11.98
CA GLY A 240 2.36 -8.09 12.80
C GLY A 240 1.74 -9.48 12.67
N TYR A 241 0.73 -9.63 11.81
CA TYR A 241 0.06 -10.91 11.58
C TYR A 241 -0.14 -11.18 10.09
N VAL A 242 -0.18 -12.48 9.76
CA VAL A 242 -0.69 -13.02 8.51
C VAL A 242 -1.86 -13.96 8.83
N ALA A 243 -2.96 -13.83 8.12
CA ALA A 243 -4.16 -14.63 8.36
C ALA A 243 -4.69 -15.26 7.08
N ILE A 244 -5.27 -16.45 7.25
CA ILE A 244 -6.09 -17.13 6.25
C ILE A 244 -7.52 -17.26 6.78
N GLY A 245 -8.51 -17.01 5.93
CA GLY A 245 -9.92 -17.20 6.26
C GLY A 245 -10.64 -18.02 5.20
N PHE A 246 -11.64 -18.78 5.64
CA PHE A 246 -12.56 -19.54 4.79
C PHE A 246 -13.94 -18.91 4.89
N SER A 247 -14.50 -18.53 3.74
CA SER A 247 -15.79 -17.84 3.65
C SER A 247 -16.71 -18.50 2.62
N HIS A 248 -18.01 -18.40 2.84
CA HIS A 248 -19.02 -18.82 1.85
C HIS A 248 -19.18 -17.81 0.71
N ASP A 249 -18.74 -16.56 0.90
CA ASP A 249 -18.83 -15.49 -0.09
C ASP A 249 -17.53 -14.64 -0.11
N ILE A 250 -17.59 -13.45 -0.71
CA ILE A 250 -16.44 -12.52 -0.81
C ILE A 250 -16.49 -11.43 0.28
N VAL A 251 -17.24 -11.66 1.34
CA VAL A 251 -17.64 -10.70 2.35
C VAL A 251 -17.21 -11.24 3.71
N MET A 252 -16.20 -10.61 4.33
CA MET A 252 -15.68 -11.04 5.63
C MET A 252 -16.69 -10.72 6.76
N ALA A 253 -17.67 -11.61 6.95
CA ALA A 253 -18.78 -11.44 7.87
C ALA A 253 -19.21 -12.72 8.59
N ASP A 254 -19.04 -13.89 7.99
CA ASP A 254 -19.33 -15.18 8.62
C ASP A 254 -18.28 -16.17 8.12
N ASP A 255 -17.10 -16.09 8.74
CA ASP A 255 -15.89 -16.76 8.26
C ASP A 255 -15.17 -17.48 9.40
N ASP A 256 -14.57 -18.61 9.05
CA ASP A 256 -13.61 -19.34 9.89
C ASP A 256 -12.19 -18.86 9.57
N ILE A 257 -11.45 -18.38 10.57
CA ILE A 257 -10.24 -17.58 10.39
C ILE A 257 -9.10 -18.17 11.22
N TYR A 258 -7.91 -18.26 10.64
CA TYR A 258 -6.68 -18.64 11.32
C TYR A 258 -5.69 -17.49 11.20
N GLU A 259 -5.35 -16.89 12.33
CA GLU A 259 -4.42 -15.77 12.42
C GLU A 259 -3.09 -16.27 12.98
N CYS A 260 -2.03 -16.17 12.19
CA CYS A 260 -0.68 -16.28 12.71
C CYS A 260 -0.16 -14.89 13.04
N MET A 261 0.07 -14.65 14.32
CA MET A 261 0.43 -13.34 14.83
C MET A 261 1.74 -13.36 15.56
N ARG A 262 2.53 -12.32 15.33
CA ARG A 262 3.72 -12.03 16.07
C ARG A 262 3.41 -11.02 17.17
N HIS A 263 3.73 -11.40 18.38
CA HIS A 263 3.63 -10.57 19.57
C HIS A 263 4.80 -9.58 19.63
N PRO A 264 4.66 -8.46 20.37
CA PRO A 264 5.76 -7.50 20.53
C PRO A 264 7.03 -8.13 21.13
N ASP A 265 6.91 -9.18 21.95
CA ASP A 265 8.03 -9.93 22.54
C ASP A 265 8.74 -10.88 21.54
N GLY A 266 8.25 -10.95 20.30
CA GLY A 266 8.77 -11.81 19.25
C GLY A 266 8.18 -13.23 19.24
N ASN A 267 7.33 -13.58 20.22
CA ASN A 267 6.61 -14.84 20.20
C ASN A 267 5.63 -14.88 19.02
N ILE A 268 5.52 -16.03 18.37
CA ILE A 268 4.59 -16.21 17.25
C ILE A 268 3.60 -17.30 17.62
N GLU A 269 2.33 -16.95 17.56
CA GLU A 269 1.23 -17.86 17.92
C GLU A 269 0.21 -17.90 16.79
N VAL A 270 -0.39 -19.07 16.59
CA VAL A 270 -1.49 -19.28 15.66
C VAL A 270 -2.77 -19.43 16.46
N PHE A 271 -3.76 -18.59 16.16
CA PHE A 271 -5.09 -18.64 16.77
C PHE A 271 -6.16 -19.00 15.74
N SER A 272 -7.09 -19.86 16.13
CA SER A 272 -8.39 -20.00 15.50
C SER A 272 -9.30 -18.87 16.00
N SER A 273 -9.92 -18.20 15.03
CA SER A 273 -10.78 -17.04 15.18
C SER A 273 -12.00 -17.21 14.27
N TYR A 274 -13.04 -16.42 14.50
CA TYR A 274 -14.22 -16.40 13.64
C TYR A 274 -14.79 -14.99 13.54
N SER A 275 -15.45 -14.66 12.44
CA SER A 275 -16.15 -13.39 12.26
C SER A 275 -17.66 -13.57 12.43
N THR A 276 -18.34 -12.55 12.98
CA THR A 276 -19.80 -12.44 12.96
C THR A 276 -20.19 -11.01 12.59
N GLY A 277 -20.80 -10.86 11.41
CA GLY A 277 -20.93 -9.58 10.72
C GLY A 277 -19.57 -8.94 10.37
N HIS A 278 -19.63 -7.72 9.84
CA HIS A 278 -18.44 -6.94 9.47
C HIS A 278 -17.73 -6.30 10.67
N THR A 279 -17.25 -7.15 11.57
CA THR A 279 -16.57 -6.76 12.80
C THR A 279 -15.21 -7.44 12.92
N LYS A 280 -14.47 -7.11 13.97
CA LYS A 280 -13.18 -7.73 14.26
C LYS A 280 -13.39 -9.22 14.59
N PRO A 281 -12.55 -10.13 14.08
CA PRO A 281 -12.62 -11.54 14.44
C PRO A 281 -12.50 -11.77 15.95
N THR A 282 -13.28 -12.73 16.45
CA THR A 282 -13.26 -13.16 17.85
C THR A 282 -12.42 -14.43 17.96
N ARG A 283 -11.46 -14.45 18.88
CA ARG A 283 -10.60 -15.61 19.12
C ARG A 283 -11.34 -16.72 19.83
N GLU A 284 -11.00 -17.95 19.48
CA GLU A 284 -11.40 -19.12 20.23
C GLU A 284 -10.50 -19.31 21.44
N ALA A 285 -11.09 -19.36 22.64
CA ALA A 285 -10.34 -19.55 23.88
C ALA A 285 -9.57 -20.88 23.93
N THR A 286 -10.11 -21.93 23.30
CA THR A 286 -9.55 -23.28 23.32
C THR A 286 -8.64 -23.58 22.13
N ASN A 287 -8.53 -22.64 21.17
CA ASN A 287 -7.77 -22.78 19.93
C ASN A 287 -7.98 -24.15 19.25
N SER A 288 -9.21 -24.64 19.29
CA SER A 288 -9.50 -26.03 18.98
C SER A 288 -9.42 -26.26 17.47
N GLY A 289 -8.93 -27.44 17.07
CA GLY A 289 -8.77 -27.78 15.66
C GLY A 289 -7.48 -27.28 15.02
N VAL A 290 -6.58 -26.60 15.76
CA VAL A 290 -5.21 -26.28 15.34
C VAL A 290 -4.22 -27.13 16.14
N SER A 291 -3.29 -27.78 15.45
CA SER A 291 -2.22 -28.59 16.06
C SER A 291 -0.92 -28.50 15.25
N ASN A 292 0.16 -29.07 15.78
CA ASN A 292 1.47 -29.17 15.11
C ASN A 292 1.92 -27.84 14.48
N VAL A 293 1.95 -26.80 15.32
CA VAL A 293 2.29 -25.44 14.91
C VAL A 293 3.80 -25.30 14.80
N GLU A 294 4.25 -24.89 13.62
CA GLU A 294 5.63 -24.51 13.29
C GLU A 294 5.61 -23.06 12.85
N VAL A 295 6.52 -22.25 13.40
CA VAL A 295 6.58 -20.81 13.15
C VAL A 295 8.00 -20.42 12.77
N ALA A 296 8.10 -19.47 11.85
CA ALA A 296 9.36 -18.90 11.41
C ALA A 296 9.16 -17.42 11.07
N PHE A 297 10.13 -16.61 11.43
CA PHE A 297 10.20 -15.22 11.01
C PHE A 297 11.62 -14.92 10.56
N SER A 298 11.78 -14.54 9.30
CA SER A 298 13.08 -14.21 8.74
C SER A 298 12.93 -13.15 7.67
N ASN A 299 13.83 -12.15 7.65
CA ASN A 299 13.85 -11.09 6.63
C ASN A 299 12.50 -10.37 6.43
N GLY A 300 11.75 -10.11 7.52
CA GLY A 300 10.43 -9.46 7.46
C GLY A 300 9.31 -10.35 6.89
N LEU A 301 9.56 -11.65 6.77
CA LEU A 301 8.61 -12.64 6.29
C LEU A 301 8.14 -13.52 7.44
N LEU A 302 6.88 -13.36 7.84
CA LEU A 302 6.22 -14.18 8.86
C LEU A 302 5.67 -15.44 8.18
N SER A 303 6.05 -16.62 8.68
CA SER A 303 5.73 -17.92 8.09
C SER A 303 5.25 -18.88 9.15
N CYS A 304 4.10 -19.49 8.93
CA CYS A 304 3.46 -20.38 9.90
C CYS A 304 2.89 -21.59 9.20
N ARG A 305 3.14 -22.76 9.78
CA ARG A 305 2.63 -24.05 9.32
C ARG A 305 1.88 -24.69 10.48
N PHE A 306 0.68 -25.16 10.22
CA PHE A 306 -0.15 -25.79 11.24
C PHE A 306 -1.08 -26.83 10.62
N HIS A 307 -1.51 -27.78 11.43
CA HIS A 307 -2.49 -28.79 11.07
C HIS A 307 -3.87 -28.31 11.50
N ARG A 308 -4.79 -28.23 10.54
CA ARG A 308 -6.21 -27.92 10.76
C ARG A 308 -7.04 -29.18 10.54
N ALA A 309 -7.87 -29.58 11.48
CA ALA A 309 -8.77 -30.73 11.29
C ALA A 309 -9.71 -30.50 10.09
N VAL A 310 -9.92 -31.51 9.24
CA VAL A 310 -10.85 -31.44 8.09
C VAL A 310 -12.29 -31.34 8.60
N ARG A 311 -12.62 -32.15 9.61
CA ARG A 311 -13.91 -32.18 10.32
C ARG A 311 -13.65 -32.09 11.80
N GLN A 312 -14.28 -31.14 12.47
CA GLN A 312 -14.25 -31.05 13.93
C GLN A 312 -15.65 -31.29 14.49
N THR A 313 -15.76 -32.03 15.59
CA THR A 313 -17.00 -32.07 16.38
C THR A 313 -17.21 -30.69 17.00
N ALA A 314 -18.40 -30.11 16.77
CA ALA A 314 -18.84 -28.77 17.16
C ALA A 314 -18.10 -28.14 18.37
N ARG A 315 -17.73 -26.87 18.22
CA ARG A 315 -17.08 -26.02 19.22
C ARG A 315 -17.73 -26.21 20.61
N ALA A 316 -16.95 -26.56 21.63
CA ALA A 316 -17.49 -26.74 22.97
C ALA A 316 -18.02 -25.39 23.50
N GLY A 317 -19.35 -25.23 23.52
CA GLY A 317 -20.03 -24.05 24.09
C GLY A 317 -20.41 -22.94 23.12
N ALA A 318 -20.21 -23.10 21.81
CA ALA A 318 -20.76 -22.22 20.77
C ALA A 318 -21.43 -23.07 19.68
N GLY A 319 -22.46 -22.54 19.03
CA GLY A 319 -23.22 -23.25 17.99
C GLY A 319 -22.30 -23.91 16.95
N ALA A 320 -22.75 -25.05 16.42
CA ALA A 320 -21.99 -25.93 15.53
C ALA A 320 -21.51 -25.29 14.21
N ASP A 321 -21.92 -24.05 13.90
CA ASP A 321 -21.74 -23.40 12.60
C ASP A 321 -20.48 -22.51 12.51
N GLN A 322 -19.71 -22.34 13.59
CA GLN A 322 -18.54 -21.44 13.61
C GLN A 322 -17.22 -22.07 13.16
N TYR A 323 -17.20 -23.38 12.94
CA TYR A 323 -16.03 -24.11 12.41
C TYR A 323 -16.44 -24.78 11.11
N PHE A 324 -15.74 -24.47 10.02
CA PHE A 324 -16.17 -24.90 8.69
C PHE A 324 -15.68 -26.32 8.38
N ASP A 325 -16.57 -27.19 7.88
CA ASP A 325 -16.21 -28.53 7.41
C ASP A 325 -15.54 -28.42 6.03
N LEU A 326 -14.25 -28.75 5.95
CA LEU A 326 -13.50 -28.70 4.69
C LEU A 326 -13.68 -29.96 3.84
N GLY A 327 -14.23 -31.04 4.40
CA GLY A 327 -14.22 -32.36 3.77
C GLY A 327 -15.24 -32.58 2.66
N ASN A 328 -16.19 -31.67 2.45
CA ASN A 328 -17.19 -31.78 1.38
C ASN A 328 -17.73 -30.42 0.89
N SER A 329 -16.97 -29.34 1.15
CA SER A 329 -17.39 -27.97 0.88
C SER A 329 -16.23 -27.19 0.27
N SER A 330 -16.57 -26.24 -0.59
CA SER A 330 -15.61 -25.31 -1.19
C SER A 330 -15.84 -23.91 -0.63
N TYR A 331 -14.77 -23.21 -0.27
CA TYR A 331 -14.83 -21.88 0.35
C TYR A 331 -13.98 -20.87 -0.39
N HIS A 332 -14.37 -19.60 -0.38
CA HIS A 332 -13.48 -18.53 -0.75
C HIS A 332 -12.34 -18.45 0.26
N ILE A 333 -11.10 -18.37 -0.23
CA ILE A 333 -9.91 -18.22 0.61
C ILE A 333 -9.59 -16.73 0.71
N PHE A 334 -9.60 -16.21 1.93
CA PHE A 334 -9.13 -14.87 2.24
C PHE A 334 -7.71 -14.91 2.78
N LEU A 335 -6.87 -14.00 2.31
CA LEU A 335 -5.53 -13.77 2.84
C LEU A 335 -5.41 -12.31 3.27
N ALA A 336 -4.85 -12.07 4.45
CA ALA A 336 -4.68 -10.72 4.97
C ALA A 336 -3.38 -10.59 5.77
N VAL A 337 -2.78 -9.41 5.69
CA VAL A 337 -1.66 -9.02 6.56
C VAL A 337 -1.97 -7.69 7.21
N GLY A 338 -1.55 -7.54 8.45
CA GLY A 338 -1.74 -6.31 9.20
C GLY A 338 -0.86 -6.22 10.43
N PRO A 339 -0.87 -5.06 11.09
CA PRO A 339 -0.17 -4.88 12.35
C PRO A 339 -0.95 -5.51 13.52
N THR A 340 -0.23 -5.85 14.58
CA THR A 340 -0.80 -6.19 15.89
C THR A 340 -0.81 -4.96 16.79
N GLN A 341 -1.71 -4.93 17.77
CA GLN A 341 -1.86 -3.86 18.75
C GLN A 341 -1.89 -4.44 20.16
N LEU A 342 -1.11 -3.85 21.07
CA LEU A 342 -1.14 -4.17 22.49
C LEU A 342 -2.30 -3.41 23.14
N GLN A 343 -3.22 -4.14 23.74
CA GLN A 343 -4.35 -3.60 24.48
C GLN A 343 -3.94 -3.22 25.91
N SER A 344 -4.75 -2.41 26.57
CA SER A 344 -4.52 -1.97 27.96
C SER A 344 -4.53 -3.10 28.98
N ASP A 345 -5.12 -4.25 28.65
CA ASP A 345 -5.15 -5.47 29.47
C ASP A 345 -3.91 -6.36 29.28
N GLY A 346 -2.96 -5.94 28.45
CA GLY A 346 -1.77 -6.72 28.10
C GLY A 346 -2.00 -7.75 26.98
N SER A 347 -3.22 -7.90 26.48
CA SER A 347 -3.50 -8.79 25.34
C SER A 347 -3.02 -8.16 24.03
N VAL A 348 -2.44 -8.98 23.16
CA VAL A 348 -2.08 -8.55 21.80
C VAL A 348 -3.21 -8.94 20.88
N GLN A 349 -3.76 -7.98 20.14
CA GLN A 349 -4.83 -8.26 19.17
C GLN A 349 -4.47 -7.77 17.77
N ILE A 350 -5.08 -8.39 16.75
CA ILE A 350 -4.92 -7.94 15.37
C ILE A 350 -5.60 -6.59 15.14
N SER A 351 -4.99 -5.75 14.29
CA SER A 351 -5.58 -4.51 13.79
C SER A 351 -6.19 -4.71 12.40
N ARG A 352 -6.84 -3.66 11.87
CA ARG A 352 -7.31 -3.66 10.48
C ARG A 352 -6.15 -3.99 9.55
N HIS A 353 -6.37 -4.98 8.68
CA HIS A 353 -5.40 -5.39 7.66
C HIS A 353 -5.00 -4.21 6.77
N ILE A 354 -3.72 -4.12 6.44
CA ILE A 354 -3.18 -3.08 5.54
C ILE A 354 -3.26 -3.51 4.09
N SER A 355 -3.30 -4.81 3.85
CA SER A 355 -3.47 -5.39 2.53
C SER A 355 -4.24 -6.72 2.69
N ARG A 356 -4.99 -7.08 1.64
CA ARG A 356 -5.86 -8.27 1.62
C ARG A 356 -6.02 -8.80 0.19
N ALA A 357 -6.28 -10.09 0.08
CA ALA A 357 -6.63 -10.78 -1.15
C ALA A 357 -7.71 -11.84 -0.88
N TYR A 358 -8.48 -12.20 -1.91
CA TYR A 358 -9.47 -13.28 -1.83
C TYR A 358 -9.51 -14.07 -3.16
N SER A 359 -9.83 -15.36 -3.08
CA SER A 359 -9.96 -16.20 -4.27
C SER A 359 -11.18 -15.82 -5.10
N ASP A 360 -11.05 -15.81 -6.43
CA ASP A 360 -12.16 -15.48 -7.34
C ASP A 360 -13.31 -16.49 -7.26
N GLN A 361 -12.96 -17.77 -7.07
CA GLN A 361 -13.90 -18.89 -6.97
C GLN A 361 -13.73 -19.61 -5.62
N PRO A 362 -14.76 -20.31 -5.14
CA PRO A 362 -14.64 -21.23 -4.02
C PRO A 362 -13.62 -22.34 -4.31
N VAL A 363 -12.84 -22.70 -3.28
CA VAL A 363 -11.74 -23.65 -3.35
C VAL A 363 -11.99 -24.80 -2.37
N ASP A 364 -11.81 -26.02 -2.84
CA ASP A 364 -11.74 -27.21 -2.00
C ASP A 364 -10.30 -27.43 -1.55
N VAL A 365 -10.02 -27.14 -0.29
CA VAL A 365 -8.68 -27.24 0.31
C VAL A 365 -8.28 -28.65 0.74
N THR A 366 -9.14 -29.65 0.54
CA THR A 366 -8.75 -31.06 0.60
C THR A 366 -8.22 -31.57 -0.74
N SER A 367 -8.41 -30.78 -1.80
CA SER A 367 -7.91 -31.06 -3.15
C SER A 367 -6.68 -30.21 -3.48
N ILE A 368 -5.86 -30.73 -4.40
CA ILE A 368 -4.70 -30.00 -4.93
C ILE A 368 -5.20 -29.07 -6.04
N SER A 369 -5.11 -27.76 -5.81
CA SER A 369 -5.51 -26.75 -6.79
C SER A 369 -4.58 -25.54 -6.79
N LEU A 370 -4.35 -24.95 -7.95
CA LEU A 370 -3.70 -23.64 -8.07
C LEU A 370 -4.77 -22.55 -8.15
N VAL A 371 -4.82 -21.68 -7.16
CA VAL A 371 -5.86 -20.66 -7.01
C VAL A 371 -5.38 -19.33 -7.57
N ALA A 372 -6.22 -18.70 -8.40
CA ALA A 372 -5.98 -17.38 -8.95
C ALA A 372 -6.58 -16.29 -8.05
N THR A 373 -5.88 -15.16 -7.96
CA THR A 373 -6.34 -13.97 -7.24
C THR A 373 -7.56 -13.36 -7.91
N ALA A 374 -8.55 -12.92 -7.13
CA ALA A 374 -9.68 -12.19 -7.66
C ALA A 374 -9.23 -10.94 -8.44
N SER A 375 -9.79 -10.77 -9.63
CA SER A 375 -9.47 -9.62 -10.46
C SER A 375 -9.94 -8.32 -9.79
N ALA A 376 -9.25 -7.21 -10.05
CA ALA A 376 -9.65 -5.92 -9.48
C ALA A 376 -11.15 -5.65 -9.74
N PRO A 377 -11.90 -5.15 -8.73
CA PRO A 377 -13.34 -5.02 -8.83
C PRO A 377 -13.71 -4.04 -9.95
N LEU A 378 -14.87 -4.28 -10.57
CA LEU A 378 -15.34 -3.52 -11.74
C LEU A 378 -15.28 -2.00 -11.52
N ILE A 379 -15.61 -1.53 -10.31
CA ILE A 379 -15.57 -0.12 -9.96
C ILE A 379 -14.15 0.50 -10.03
N VAL A 380 -13.12 -0.27 -9.68
CA VAL A 380 -11.70 0.17 -9.80
C VAL A 380 -11.28 0.18 -11.26
N LYS A 381 -11.70 -0.82 -12.05
CA LYS A 381 -11.47 -0.84 -13.51
C LYS A 381 -12.15 0.35 -14.20
N LEU A 382 -13.38 0.69 -13.81
CA LEU A 382 -14.11 1.86 -14.32
C LEU A 382 -13.44 3.18 -13.93
N HIS A 383 -12.95 3.33 -12.69
CA HIS A 383 -12.16 4.48 -12.26
C HIS A 383 -10.94 4.69 -13.17
N ALA A 384 -10.13 3.64 -13.36
CA ALA A 384 -8.94 3.70 -14.20
C ALA A 384 -9.28 4.00 -15.67
N GLY A 385 -10.32 3.35 -16.22
CA GLY A 385 -10.76 3.55 -17.59
C GLY A 385 -11.28 4.97 -17.87
N LEU A 386 -12.08 5.54 -16.96
CA LEU A 386 -12.56 6.90 -17.07
C LEU A 386 -11.43 7.93 -16.96
N MET A 387 -10.49 7.74 -16.02
CA MET A 387 -9.32 8.60 -15.91
C MET A 387 -8.47 8.54 -17.19
N MET A 388 -8.15 7.34 -17.69
CA MET A 388 -7.37 7.20 -18.93
C MET A 388 -8.05 7.87 -20.13
N SER A 389 -9.37 7.69 -20.26
CA SER A 389 -10.15 8.31 -21.33
C SER A 389 -10.18 9.84 -21.22
N ALA A 390 -10.33 10.37 -20.02
CA ALA A 390 -10.29 11.81 -19.79
C ALA A 390 -8.92 12.41 -20.15
N TRP A 391 -7.84 11.82 -19.65
CA TRP A 391 -6.48 12.38 -19.81
C TRP A 391 -5.89 12.16 -21.20
N MET A 392 -5.99 10.94 -21.73
CA MET A 392 -5.29 10.62 -22.98
C MET A 392 -6.13 10.93 -24.22
N PHE A 393 -7.45 10.90 -24.13
CA PHE A 393 -8.32 11.12 -25.28
C PHE A 393 -8.89 12.55 -25.30
N THR A 394 -9.74 12.91 -24.33
CA THR A 394 -10.48 14.18 -24.42
C THR A 394 -9.60 15.41 -24.22
N VAL A 395 -8.64 15.39 -23.28
CA VAL A 395 -7.67 16.50 -23.12
C VAL A 395 -6.82 16.68 -24.37
N SER A 396 -6.29 15.60 -24.95
CA SER A 396 -5.47 15.63 -26.17
C SER A 396 -6.22 16.25 -27.35
N ILE A 397 -7.48 15.81 -27.58
CA ILE A 397 -8.33 16.38 -28.62
C ILE A 397 -8.60 17.87 -28.35
N GLY A 398 -8.93 18.22 -27.11
CA GLY A 398 -9.17 19.60 -26.72
C GLY A 398 -7.96 20.52 -26.94
N ALA A 399 -6.74 20.03 -26.65
CA ALA A 399 -5.49 20.76 -26.88
C ALA A 399 -5.20 20.97 -28.38
N VAL A 400 -5.38 19.92 -29.20
CA VAL A 400 -5.22 19.98 -30.66
C VAL A 400 -6.20 21.00 -31.27
N LEU A 401 -7.47 20.96 -30.86
CA LEU A 401 -8.49 21.90 -31.34
C LEU A 401 -8.15 23.36 -31.01
N ALA A 402 -7.71 23.63 -29.78
CA ALA A 402 -7.34 24.98 -29.36
C ALA A 402 -6.08 25.52 -30.04
N ARG A 403 -5.18 24.63 -30.48
CA ARG A 403 -3.91 25.01 -31.11
C ARG A 403 -4.02 25.17 -32.62
N PHE A 404 -4.63 24.21 -33.31
CA PHE A 404 -4.54 24.11 -34.77
C PHE A 404 -5.82 24.47 -35.51
N TYR A 405 -6.99 24.36 -34.87
CA TYR A 405 -8.29 24.47 -35.56
C TYR A 405 -8.92 25.88 -35.47
N LYS A 406 -8.26 26.83 -34.82
CA LYS A 406 -8.68 28.24 -34.78
C LYS A 406 -8.93 28.86 -36.18
N PRO A 407 -8.09 28.62 -37.21
CA PRO A 407 -8.24 29.24 -38.53
C PRO A 407 -9.20 28.50 -39.49
N MET A 408 -9.63 27.28 -39.15
CA MET A 408 -10.27 26.36 -40.11
C MET A 408 -11.72 26.74 -40.45
N TRP A 409 -12.37 27.52 -39.58
CA TRP A 409 -13.74 28.04 -39.78
C TRP A 409 -13.85 29.50 -39.34
N PRO A 410 -13.30 30.45 -40.13
CA PRO A 410 -13.25 31.85 -39.73
C PRO A 410 -14.63 32.52 -39.72
N ASN A 411 -15.52 32.10 -40.63
CA ASN A 411 -16.83 32.74 -40.85
C ASN A 411 -18.02 31.90 -40.36
N SER A 412 -17.79 30.65 -39.96
CA SER A 412 -18.85 29.76 -39.48
C SER A 412 -18.92 29.81 -37.95
N THR A 413 -20.13 30.06 -37.44
CA THR A 413 -20.42 30.08 -36.01
C THR A 413 -21.48 29.05 -35.68
N TRP A 414 -21.40 28.48 -34.49
CA TRP A 414 -22.43 27.63 -33.93
C TRP A 414 -22.98 28.32 -32.69
N CYS A 415 -24.27 28.67 -32.69
CA CYS A 415 -24.92 29.40 -31.60
C CYS A 415 -24.19 30.71 -31.23
N GLY A 416 -23.69 31.46 -32.23
CA GLY A 416 -23.02 32.74 -32.03
C GLY A 416 -21.56 32.67 -31.55
N VAL A 417 -20.99 31.47 -31.40
CA VAL A 417 -19.57 31.27 -31.06
C VAL A 417 -18.82 30.55 -32.18
N LYS A 418 -17.51 30.79 -32.32
CA LYS A 418 -16.67 30.09 -33.30
C LYS A 418 -16.73 28.58 -33.08
N ILE A 419 -16.83 27.80 -34.16
CA ILE A 419 -17.00 26.34 -34.10
C ILE A 419 -15.89 25.67 -33.27
N TRP A 420 -14.62 26.03 -33.51
CA TRP A 420 -13.49 25.47 -32.76
C TRP A 420 -13.64 25.68 -31.24
N PHE A 421 -14.19 26.83 -30.83
CA PHE A 421 -14.37 27.21 -29.43
C PHE A 421 -15.53 26.45 -28.80
N ALA A 422 -16.63 26.27 -29.54
CA ALA A 422 -17.76 25.45 -29.09
C ALA A 422 -17.35 23.99 -28.84
N VAL A 423 -16.64 23.39 -29.81
CA VAL A 423 -16.18 22.00 -29.71
C VAL A 423 -15.12 21.83 -28.63
N HIS A 424 -14.14 22.75 -28.55
CA HIS A 424 -13.14 22.74 -27.47
C HIS A 424 -13.80 22.81 -26.08
N ARG A 425 -14.77 23.72 -25.89
CA ARG A 425 -15.49 23.85 -24.63
C ARG A 425 -16.28 22.58 -24.29
N ALA A 426 -16.94 21.98 -25.28
CA ALA A 426 -17.69 20.73 -25.08
C ALA A 426 -16.77 19.58 -24.65
N VAL A 427 -15.64 19.40 -25.34
CA VAL A 427 -14.67 18.34 -25.03
C VAL A 427 -14.01 18.56 -23.67
N MET A 428 -13.64 19.79 -23.31
CA MET A 428 -13.06 20.07 -21.99
C MET A 428 -14.08 19.94 -20.84
N THR A 429 -15.36 20.26 -21.09
CA THR A 429 -16.43 20.00 -20.11
C THR A 429 -16.62 18.50 -19.90
N LEU A 430 -16.58 17.69 -20.98
CA LEU A 430 -16.66 16.24 -20.90
C LEU A 430 -15.50 15.64 -20.09
N THR A 431 -14.27 16.12 -20.27
CA THR A 431 -13.11 15.72 -19.47
C THR A 431 -13.37 15.90 -17.97
N VAL A 432 -13.86 17.07 -17.56
CA VAL A 432 -14.10 17.36 -16.13
C VAL A 432 -15.20 16.45 -15.58
N LEU A 433 -16.27 16.21 -16.34
CA LEU A 433 -17.33 15.29 -15.92
C LEU A 433 -16.82 13.86 -15.75
N MET A 434 -16.00 13.36 -16.68
CA MET A 434 -15.38 12.03 -16.56
C MET A 434 -14.44 11.94 -15.36
N ALA A 435 -13.62 12.97 -15.11
CA ALA A 435 -12.72 13.02 -13.97
C ALA A 435 -13.48 13.05 -12.63
N VAL A 436 -14.54 13.86 -12.52
CA VAL A 436 -15.40 13.90 -11.32
C VAL A 436 -16.10 12.57 -11.10
N ALA A 437 -16.66 11.94 -12.15
CA ALA A 437 -17.28 10.63 -12.04
C ALA A 437 -16.28 9.56 -11.57
N ALA A 438 -15.08 9.52 -12.17
CA ALA A 438 -14.02 8.61 -11.76
C ALA A 438 -13.57 8.85 -10.31
N PHE A 439 -13.49 10.11 -9.88
CA PHE A 439 -13.18 10.48 -8.50
C PHE A 439 -14.24 9.97 -7.52
N VAL A 440 -15.53 10.16 -7.81
CA VAL A 440 -16.62 9.66 -6.96
C VAL A 440 -16.58 8.13 -6.85
N LEU A 441 -16.38 7.41 -7.97
CA LEU A 441 -16.34 5.94 -7.97
C LEU A 441 -15.29 5.38 -7.01
N ILE A 442 -14.07 5.94 -6.99
CA ILE A 442 -13.01 5.40 -6.13
C ILE A 442 -13.21 5.76 -4.65
N PHE A 443 -13.77 6.93 -4.33
CA PHE A 443 -14.08 7.30 -2.94
C PHE A 443 -15.20 6.47 -2.35
N VAL A 444 -16.24 6.16 -3.15
CA VAL A 444 -17.30 5.22 -2.74
C VAL A 444 -16.73 3.84 -2.49
N PHE A 445 -15.91 3.33 -3.42
CA PHE A 445 -15.26 2.02 -3.26
C PHE A 445 -14.36 1.93 -2.01
N LYS A 446 -13.74 3.04 -1.62
CA LYS A 446 -12.86 3.11 -0.44
C LYS A 446 -13.57 3.55 0.83
N GLU A 447 -14.90 3.64 0.84
CA GLU A 447 -15.68 4.05 2.01
C GLU A 447 -15.19 5.38 2.62
N TRP A 448 -14.74 6.31 1.77
CA TRP A 448 -14.19 7.61 2.19
C TRP A 448 -12.92 7.54 3.05
N THR A 449 -12.22 6.40 3.04
CA THR A 449 -10.95 6.22 3.76
C THR A 449 -9.74 6.43 2.84
N PHE A 450 -8.65 6.95 3.39
CA PHE A 450 -7.39 7.14 2.66
C PHE A 450 -6.57 5.85 2.62
N VAL A 451 -5.89 5.62 1.51
CA VAL A 451 -5.02 4.46 1.32
C VAL A 451 -3.68 4.69 2.02
N THR A 452 -3.24 3.68 2.77
CA THR A 452 -1.93 3.61 3.41
C THR A 452 -0.88 3.11 2.41
N GLY A 453 0.30 3.73 2.39
CA GLY A 453 1.43 3.35 1.53
C GLY A 453 1.80 4.44 0.53
N LEU A 454 3.09 4.79 0.48
CA LEU A 454 3.63 6.00 -0.19
C LEU A 454 3.09 6.21 -1.61
N ASN A 455 3.19 5.20 -2.49
CA ASN A 455 2.79 5.31 -3.89
C ASN A 455 1.27 5.54 -4.04
N ASN A 456 0.48 4.83 -3.25
CA ASN A 456 -0.97 4.93 -3.29
C ASN A 456 -1.45 6.27 -2.71
N THR A 457 -0.79 6.74 -1.64
CA THR A 457 -1.05 8.04 -1.04
C THR A 457 -0.71 9.17 -2.00
N ILE A 458 0.43 9.12 -2.69
CA ILE A 458 0.82 10.12 -3.70
C ILE A 458 -0.21 10.15 -4.84
N HIS A 459 -0.61 9.00 -5.38
CA HIS A 459 -1.62 8.93 -6.43
C HIS A 459 -2.95 9.56 -5.99
N ALA A 460 -3.42 9.23 -4.78
CA ALA A 460 -4.66 9.77 -4.23
C ALA A 460 -4.59 11.30 -4.05
N VAL A 461 -3.51 11.82 -3.45
CA VAL A 461 -3.32 13.26 -3.24
C VAL A 461 -3.23 14.01 -4.56
N MET A 462 -2.43 13.51 -5.51
CA MET A 462 -2.33 14.10 -6.85
C MET A 462 -3.68 14.08 -7.57
N GLY A 463 -4.45 13.00 -7.46
CA GLY A 463 -5.80 12.91 -8.00
C GLY A 463 -6.75 13.97 -7.44
N ILE A 464 -6.70 14.24 -6.13
CA ILE A 464 -7.50 15.30 -5.47
C ILE A 464 -7.09 16.68 -5.98
N ILE A 465 -5.80 16.98 -6.00
CA ILE A 465 -5.27 18.28 -6.44
C ILE A 465 -5.70 18.53 -7.90
N VAL A 466 -5.45 17.57 -8.77
CA VAL A 466 -5.70 17.71 -10.20
C VAL A 466 -7.20 17.84 -10.49
N THR A 467 -8.06 17.04 -9.83
CA THR A 467 -9.52 17.15 -10.01
C THR A 467 -10.04 18.50 -9.51
N SER A 468 -9.54 18.98 -8.37
CA SER A 468 -9.89 20.28 -7.81
C SER A 468 -9.50 21.43 -8.74
N LEU A 469 -8.26 21.41 -9.25
CA LEU A 469 -7.79 22.40 -10.20
C LEU A 469 -8.60 22.37 -11.51
N GLY A 470 -8.95 21.19 -12.02
CA GLY A 470 -9.79 21.05 -13.22
C GLY A 470 -11.18 21.66 -13.06
N VAL A 471 -11.82 21.47 -11.91
CA VAL A 471 -13.13 22.08 -11.59
C VAL A 471 -13.01 23.60 -11.45
N ILE A 472 -11.96 24.10 -10.79
CA ILE A 472 -11.74 25.54 -10.61
C ILE A 472 -11.46 26.24 -11.95
N GLN A 473 -10.61 25.65 -12.79
CA GLN A 473 -10.22 26.20 -14.09
C GLN A 473 -11.42 26.26 -15.05
N SER A 474 -12.25 25.22 -15.09
CA SER A 474 -13.49 25.23 -15.87
C SER A 474 -14.51 26.25 -15.34
N GLY A 475 -14.70 26.33 -14.02
CA GLY A 475 -15.61 27.30 -13.38
C GLY A 475 -15.25 28.77 -13.65
N ARG A 476 -13.96 29.13 -13.60
CA ARG A 476 -13.51 30.50 -13.92
C ARG A 476 -13.74 30.86 -15.38
N PHE A 477 -13.59 29.92 -16.31
CA PHE A 477 -13.80 30.16 -17.73
C PHE A 477 -15.29 30.33 -18.08
N GLN A 478 -16.18 29.59 -17.42
CA GLN A 478 -17.63 29.74 -17.56
C GLN A 478 -18.10 31.14 -17.09
N LEU A 479 -17.61 31.60 -15.93
CA LEU A 479 -17.96 32.90 -15.33
C LEU A 479 -17.51 34.10 -16.18
N VAL A 480 -16.35 34.00 -16.83
CA VAL A 480 -15.88 35.03 -17.78
C VAL A 480 -16.73 35.06 -19.05
N SER A 481 -17.28 33.92 -19.49
CA SER A 481 -18.19 33.87 -20.65
C SER A 481 -19.62 34.35 -20.35
N LEU A 482 -20.04 34.33 -19.09
CA LEU A 482 -21.34 34.81 -18.60
C LEU A 482 -21.37 36.33 -18.32
N GLY A 483 -20.33 37.08 -18.71
CA GLY A 483 -20.39 38.53 -18.75
C GLY A 483 -20.35 39.26 -17.40
N ILE A 484 -19.90 38.61 -16.31
CA ILE A 484 -19.66 39.32 -15.04
C ILE A 484 -18.22 39.80 -15.02
N ARG A 485 -17.92 40.87 -15.78
CA ARG A 485 -16.69 41.66 -15.57
C ARG A 485 -17.09 42.94 -14.85
N ASN A 486 -16.60 43.09 -13.62
CA ASN A 486 -16.65 44.31 -12.83
C ASN A 486 -16.20 45.51 -13.70
N ARG A 487 -17.10 46.46 -13.93
CA ARG A 487 -16.71 47.80 -14.40
C ARG A 487 -16.05 48.52 -13.24
N GLY A 488 -14.74 48.68 -13.30
CA GLY A 488 -14.02 49.52 -12.36
C GLY A 488 -12.52 49.43 -12.58
N LYS A 489 -11.96 50.54 -13.08
CA LYS A 489 -10.55 50.81 -13.40
C LYS A 489 -10.12 50.33 -14.78
N ASP A 490 -10.21 51.26 -15.74
CA ASP A 490 -9.03 51.74 -16.46
C ASP A 490 -9.35 53.13 -17.03
N ASN A 491 -8.91 54.17 -16.31
CA ASN A 491 -8.75 55.51 -16.85
C ASN A 491 -7.32 55.56 -17.40
N GLY A 492 -7.18 55.55 -18.73
CA GLY A 492 -5.90 55.69 -19.41
C GLY A 492 -6.11 56.37 -20.75
N HIS A 493 -5.65 57.62 -20.84
CA HIS A 493 -5.71 58.49 -22.01
C HIS A 493 -5.19 57.84 -23.30
N TYR A 494 -5.99 57.88 -24.36
CA TYR A 494 -5.51 58.31 -25.68
C TYR A 494 -6.65 59.00 -26.43
N ARG A 495 -6.41 60.24 -26.86
CA ARG A 495 -7.29 61.03 -27.73
C ARG A 495 -7.09 60.56 -29.16
N ASP A 496 -8.17 60.38 -29.92
CA ASP A 496 -8.20 60.68 -31.35
C ASP A 496 -9.64 61.06 -31.79
N VAL A 497 -9.68 61.94 -32.79
CA VAL A 497 -10.73 62.89 -33.22
C VAL A 497 -11.83 62.20 -34.09
N PRO A 498 -13.06 62.76 -34.23
CA PRO A 498 -14.24 62.01 -34.70
C PRO A 498 -14.48 62.09 -36.22
N GLY A 499 -15.08 61.03 -36.77
CA GLY A 499 -15.71 60.99 -38.10
C GLY A 499 -17.12 60.37 -38.02
N PRO A 500 -18.07 60.76 -38.88
CA PRO A 500 -19.50 60.73 -38.60
C PRO A 500 -20.14 59.35 -38.81
N GLY A 501 -21.17 59.06 -38.00
CA GLY A 501 -21.78 57.74 -37.89
C GLY A 501 -22.93 57.45 -38.84
N LEU A 502 -23.54 56.27 -38.63
CA LEU A 502 -24.96 55.89 -38.76
C LEU A 502 -25.10 54.39 -38.36
N PRO A 503 -26.31 53.89 -38.03
CA PRO A 503 -26.54 53.07 -36.85
C PRO A 503 -26.72 51.56 -37.13
N LEU A 504 -26.64 50.79 -36.05
CA LEU A 504 -26.96 49.35 -35.96
C LEU A 504 -28.38 49.02 -36.47
N PRO A 505 -28.61 47.75 -36.84
CA PRO A 505 -29.74 47.07 -36.23
C PRO A 505 -29.44 45.63 -35.76
N GLY A 506 -30.03 45.29 -34.61
CA GLY A 506 -30.79 44.05 -34.46
C GLY A 506 -30.07 42.82 -33.93
N SER A 507 -30.01 42.67 -32.60
CA SER A 507 -29.83 41.37 -31.94
C SER A 507 -31.12 40.54 -32.05
N ALA A 508 -31.09 39.46 -32.82
CA ALA A 508 -32.14 38.43 -32.80
C ALA A 508 -31.83 37.40 -31.70
N GLY A 509 -32.68 37.33 -30.68
CA GLY A 509 -32.64 36.30 -29.64
C GLY A 509 -33.30 35.00 -30.10
N CYS A 510 -32.69 33.86 -29.77
CA CYS A 510 -33.33 32.55 -29.90
C CYS A 510 -34.36 32.36 -28.77
N SER A 511 -35.64 32.29 -29.12
CA SER A 511 -36.71 31.89 -28.20
C SER A 511 -37.05 30.41 -28.35
N HIS A 512 -37.11 29.75 -27.21
CA HIS A 512 -37.56 28.39 -26.98
C HIS A 512 -38.95 28.11 -27.56
N VAL A 513 -39.07 26.94 -28.21
CA VAL A 513 -40.36 26.30 -28.53
C VAL A 513 -41.03 25.86 -27.22
N ARG A 514 -42.25 26.35 -26.97
CA ARG A 514 -43.17 25.80 -25.97
C ARG A 514 -44.39 25.22 -26.69
N HIS A 515 -44.67 23.95 -26.45
CA HIS A 515 -45.94 23.31 -26.78
C HIS A 515 -47.08 23.89 -25.93
N GLY A 516 -48.25 24.12 -26.54
CA GLY A 516 -49.45 24.56 -25.83
C GLY A 516 -50.67 24.88 -26.70
N ARG A 517 -51.35 23.82 -27.16
CA ARG A 517 -52.79 23.62 -27.49
C ARG A 517 -53.77 24.81 -27.75
N LEU A 518 -54.62 24.53 -28.76
CA LEU A 518 -56.05 24.83 -28.97
C LEU A 518 -56.47 26.04 -29.82
N GLY A 519 -57.33 25.75 -30.82
CA GLY A 519 -58.19 26.72 -31.49
C GLY A 519 -58.27 26.50 -33.01
N GLY A 520 -59.13 25.60 -33.47
CA GLY A 520 -59.38 25.39 -34.90
C GLY A 520 -60.43 26.35 -35.47
N VAL A 521 -60.37 26.60 -36.79
CA VAL A 521 -61.53 26.84 -37.68
C VAL A 521 -61.14 26.39 -39.10
N ALA A 522 -62.13 25.83 -39.79
CA ALA A 522 -62.09 25.13 -41.07
C ALA A 522 -61.82 25.99 -42.31
N GLY A 523 -61.39 25.31 -43.39
CA GLY A 523 -61.37 25.82 -44.76
C GLY A 523 -60.96 24.73 -45.76
N SER A 524 -61.93 24.21 -46.50
CA SER A 524 -61.85 23.11 -47.48
C SER A 524 -61.34 23.58 -48.85
N VAL A 525 -60.70 22.67 -49.63
CA VAL A 525 -61.00 22.31 -51.04
C VAL A 525 -59.75 21.90 -51.88
N ARG A 526 -59.75 20.61 -52.28
CA ARG A 526 -59.31 19.91 -53.53
C ARG A 526 -57.92 20.09 -54.17
N GLY A 527 -57.32 18.94 -54.55
CA GLY A 527 -56.61 18.76 -55.84
C GLY A 527 -55.44 17.75 -55.86
N HIS A 528 -55.67 16.55 -56.42
CA HIS A 528 -54.75 15.43 -56.76
C HIS A 528 -53.70 15.76 -57.86
N PRO A 529 -52.86 14.80 -58.39
CA PRO A 529 -51.73 14.05 -57.80
C PRO A 529 -50.44 14.13 -58.68
N GLY A 530 -49.32 13.49 -58.28
CA GLY A 530 -48.17 13.30 -59.17
C GLY A 530 -47.05 12.45 -58.57
N ALA A 531 -46.71 11.36 -59.24
CA ALA A 531 -45.82 10.28 -58.83
C ALA A 531 -44.41 10.37 -59.45
N GLY A 532 -43.51 9.50 -58.95
CA GLY A 532 -42.25 9.07 -59.58
C GLY A 532 -41.03 9.92 -59.20
N ASP A 533 -39.82 9.42 -59.06
CA ASP A 533 -39.26 8.08 -59.11
C ASP A 533 -37.86 8.17 -58.46
N GLU A 534 -37.44 7.10 -57.79
CA GLU A 534 -36.04 6.85 -57.43
C GLU A 534 -35.27 6.47 -58.71
N PRO A 535 -33.93 6.64 -58.77
CA PRO A 535 -33.16 5.40 -58.74
C PRO A 535 -31.85 5.47 -57.97
N GLN A 536 -31.62 4.36 -57.28
CA GLN A 536 -30.33 3.81 -56.85
C GLN A 536 -29.39 3.61 -58.05
N VAL A 537 -28.09 3.88 -57.86
CA VAL A 537 -27.01 3.24 -58.65
C VAL A 537 -25.95 2.70 -57.70
N LEU A 538 -25.81 1.37 -57.77
CA LEU A 538 -24.80 0.49 -57.16
C LEU A 538 -23.50 0.44 -58.00
N TRP A 539 -22.49 -0.23 -57.41
CA TRP A 539 -21.23 -0.80 -57.97
C TRP A 539 -19.97 0.09 -57.83
N SER A 540 -18.79 -0.39 -57.39
CA SER A 540 -18.31 -1.73 -57.03
C SER A 540 -16.99 -1.68 -56.22
N LYS A 541 -16.66 -2.80 -55.58
CA LYS A 541 -15.35 -3.14 -54.97
C LYS A 541 -14.32 -3.57 -56.02
N GLN A 542 -13.06 -3.17 -55.82
CA GLN A 542 -11.79 -3.93 -55.99
C GLN A 542 -10.67 -2.97 -55.56
N GLY A 543 -9.72 -3.22 -54.65
CA GLY A 543 -9.00 -4.45 -54.34
C GLY A 543 -7.56 -4.32 -54.86
N LYS A 544 -6.57 -3.95 -54.02
CA LYS A 544 -5.17 -4.36 -54.17
C LYS A 544 -4.31 -4.01 -52.94
N ARG A 545 -3.81 -5.07 -52.28
CA ARG A 545 -2.65 -5.08 -51.38
C ARG A 545 -1.38 -4.73 -52.16
N LYS A 546 -0.44 -4.03 -51.51
CA LYS A 546 1.00 -4.22 -51.69
C LYS A 546 1.69 -4.05 -50.33
N SER A 547 2.30 -5.14 -49.87
CA SER A 547 3.39 -5.20 -48.89
C SER A 547 4.69 -5.00 -49.65
N ILE A 548 5.65 -4.25 -49.09
CA ILE A 548 7.09 -4.38 -49.35
C ILE A 548 7.85 -3.99 -48.06
N THR A 549 8.65 -4.97 -47.61
CA THR A 549 9.87 -4.98 -46.76
C THR A 549 10.16 -3.85 -45.79
#